data_AF-A0A7W8VL93-F1
#
_entry.id   AF-A0A7W8VL93-F1
#
_cell.length_a   1.000
_cell.length_b   1.000
_cell.length_c   1.000
_cell.angle_alpha   90.00
_cell.angle_beta   90.00
_cell.angle_gamma   90.00
#
_symmetry.space_group_name_H-M   'P 1'
#
loop_
_entity.id
_entity.type
_entity.pdbx_description
1 polymer ?
#
loop_
_entity_poly.entity_id
_entity_poly.type
_entity_poly.pdbx_seq_one_letter_code
_entity_poly.pdbx_strand_id
1 'polypeptide(L)'
;MSTTKNRQQTGARKKRTILIFALVVIILFNTPPAAFFLQPAYHYQTRDASFSYSEEPGKGMDYEVLQIRYAEYREANKNKSDQQLQLYRTFKFKPWQFWQWWEMIVRNQRFRLPYLER
;
A
#
# COMPACT_ATOMS: atom_id res chain seq x y z
N MET A 1 7.02 1.78 -57.48
CA MET A 1 6.97 2.82 -56.41
C MET A 1 5.87 2.52 -55.37
N SER A 2 5.85 1.31 -54.77
CA SER A 2 4.72 0.86 -53.93
C SER A 2 5.10 0.13 -52.62
N THR A 3 6.39 -0.15 -52.39
CA THR A 3 6.86 -0.96 -51.25
C THR A 3 7.04 -0.16 -49.95
N THR A 4 7.21 1.16 -50.02
CA THR A 4 7.43 2.03 -48.85
C THR A 4 6.17 2.28 -48.01
N LYS A 5 4.99 2.34 -48.64
CA LYS A 5 3.70 2.56 -47.93
C LYS A 5 3.34 1.42 -46.98
N ASN A 6 3.64 0.17 -47.36
CA ASN A 6 3.34 -1.02 -46.55
C ASN A 6 4.21 -1.13 -45.28
N ARG A 7 5.47 -0.68 -45.32
CA ARG A 7 6.36 -0.63 -44.13
C ARG A 7 5.94 0.44 -43.12
N GLN A 8 5.47 1.60 -43.59
CA GLN A 8 5.01 2.67 -42.70
C GLN A 8 3.67 2.33 -42.01
N GLN A 9 2.72 1.70 -42.73
CA GLN A 9 1.44 1.28 -42.13
C GLN A 9 1.60 0.18 -41.07
N THR A 10 2.51 -0.77 -41.28
CA THR A 10 2.76 -1.86 -40.32
C THR A 10 3.43 -1.37 -39.03
N GLY A 11 4.34 -0.40 -39.13
CA GLY A 11 4.95 0.25 -37.96
C GLY A 11 3.94 1.02 -37.11
N ALA A 12 3.02 1.76 -37.73
CA ALA A 12 1.99 2.52 -37.02
C ALA A 12 0.99 1.61 -36.29
N ARG A 13 0.59 0.48 -36.90
CA ARG A 13 -0.27 -0.53 -36.25
C ARG A 13 0.41 -1.17 -35.03
N LYS A 14 1.69 -1.56 -35.15
CA LYS A 14 2.46 -2.10 -34.02
C LYS A 14 2.59 -1.11 -32.86
N LYS A 15 2.90 0.17 -33.16
CA LYS A 15 2.95 1.23 -32.13
C LYS A 15 1.60 1.43 -31.43
N ARG A 16 0.50 1.40 -32.19
CA ARG A 16 -0.86 1.49 -31.65
C ARG A 16 -1.20 0.30 -30.76
N THR A 17 -0.84 -0.92 -31.16
CA THR A 17 -1.05 -2.12 -30.32
C THR A 17 -0.25 -2.05 -29.01
N ILE A 18 1.02 -1.61 -29.06
CA ILE A 18 1.84 -1.43 -27.86
C ILE A 18 1.23 -0.37 -26.93
N LEU A 19 0.76 0.76 -27.48
CA LEU A 19 0.09 1.81 -26.71
C LEU A 19 -1.19 1.32 -26.06
N ILE A 20 -2.03 0.58 -26.79
CA ILE A 20 -3.27 0.00 -26.25
C ILE A 20 -2.96 -1.02 -25.16
N PHE A 21 -1.96 -1.90 -25.37
CA PHE A 21 -1.55 -2.87 -24.37
C PHE A 21 -1.04 -2.17 -23.10
N ALA A 22 -0.17 -1.16 -23.23
CA ALA A 22 0.29 -0.36 -22.11
C ALA A 22 -0.89 0.32 -21.37
N LEU A 23 -1.86 0.87 -22.11
CA LEU A 23 -3.06 1.49 -21.54
C LEU A 23 -3.91 0.47 -20.78
N VAL A 24 -4.13 -0.72 -21.33
CA VAL A 24 -4.89 -1.80 -20.67
C VAL A 24 -4.18 -2.27 -19.41
N VAL A 25 -2.85 -2.44 -19.45
CA VAL A 25 -2.06 -2.77 -18.25
C VAL A 25 -2.21 -1.67 -17.21
N ILE A 26 -2.08 -0.39 -17.59
CA ILE A 26 -2.25 0.75 -16.67
C ILE A 26 -3.66 0.73 -16.05
N ILE A 27 -4.71 0.53 -16.85
CA ILE A 27 -6.10 0.49 -16.37
C ILE A 27 -6.29 -0.69 -15.42
N LEU A 28 -5.88 -1.91 -15.80
CA LEU A 28 -6.03 -3.10 -14.97
C LEU A 28 -5.31 -2.94 -13.62
N PHE A 29 -4.08 -2.42 -13.63
CA PHE A 29 -3.33 -2.13 -12.40
C PHE A 29 -3.91 -0.96 -11.58
N ASN A 30 -4.77 -0.11 -12.16
CA ASN A 30 -5.48 0.95 -11.46
C ASN A 30 -6.91 0.56 -11.05
N THR A 31 -7.38 -0.66 -11.37
CA THR A 31 -8.72 -1.09 -10.94
C THR A 31 -8.74 -1.50 -9.46
N PRO A 32 -9.83 -1.21 -8.71
CA PRO A 32 -9.98 -1.59 -7.31
C PRO A 32 -9.70 -3.08 -6.98
N PRO A 33 -10.04 -4.06 -7.85
CA PRO A 33 -9.70 -5.46 -7.60
C PRO A 33 -8.18 -5.70 -7.53
N ALA A 34 -7.40 -5.11 -8.43
CA ALA A 34 -5.94 -5.26 -8.40
C ALA A 34 -5.33 -4.62 -7.15
N ALA A 35 -5.85 -3.45 -6.73
CA ALA A 35 -5.43 -2.81 -5.49
C ALA A 35 -5.69 -3.70 -4.26
N PHE A 36 -6.83 -4.40 -4.23
CA PHE A 36 -7.15 -5.35 -3.16
C PHE A 36 -6.15 -6.51 -3.05
N PHE A 37 -5.74 -7.10 -4.17
CA PHE A 37 -4.77 -8.21 -4.18
C PHE A 37 -3.31 -7.76 -4.00
N LEU A 38 -2.99 -6.51 -4.34
CA LEU A 38 -1.64 -5.94 -4.26
C LEU A 38 -1.42 -5.07 -3.02
N GLN A 39 -2.42 -4.99 -2.13
CA GLN A 39 -2.31 -4.18 -0.92
C GLN A 39 -1.25 -4.79 0.01
N PRO A 40 -0.24 -4.01 0.42
CA PRO A 40 0.81 -4.49 1.29
C PRO A 40 0.23 -4.78 2.68
N ALA A 41 0.74 -5.84 3.32
CA ALA A 41 0.42 -6.11 4.70
C ALA A 41 1.04 -5.01 5.59
N TYR A 42 0.20 -4.17 6.19
CA TYR A 42 0.64 -3.16 7.14
C TYR A 42 0.66 -3.77 8.54
N HIS A 43 1.86 -3.87 9.10
CA HIS A 43 2.07 -4.46 10.42
C HIS A 43 2.52 -3.41 11.43
N TYR A 44 1.98 -3.54 12.64
CA TYR A 44 2.19 -2.64 13.76
C TYR A 44 2.50 -3.45 15.01
N GLN A 45 3.41 -2.95 15.85
CA GLN A 45 3.70 -3.58 17.13
C GLN A 45 4.28 -2.59 18.14
N THR A 46 4.21 -2.92 19.42
CA THR A 46 5.01 -2.25 20.46
C THR A 46 6.46 -2.69 20.42
N ARG A 47 7.35 -1.96 21.10
CA ARG A 47 8.79 -2.28 21.13
C ARG A 47 9.08 -3.68 21.67
N ASP A 48 8.31 -4.12 22.66
CA ASP A 48 8.40 -5.44 23.30
C ASP A 48 7.54 -6.50 22.60
N ALA A 49 6.87 -6.15 21.49
CA ALA A 49 5.90 -6.99 20.78
C ALA A 49 4.73 -7.51 21.64
N SER A 50 4.47 -6.91 22.81
CA SER A 50 3.33 -7.27 23.66
C SER A 50 1.97 -6.90 23.04
N PHE A 51 1.96 -5.94 22.12
CA PHE A 51 0.85 -5.68 21.21
C PHE A 51 1.32 -5.82 19.77
N SER A 52 0.53 -6.51 18.94
CA SER A 52 0.78 -6.67 17.51
C SER A 52 -0.53 -6.63 16.74
N TYR A 53 -0.50 -5.99 15.57
CA TYR A 53 -1.67 -5.88 14.69
C TYR A 53 -1.26 -5.85 13.22
N SER A 54 -2.13 -6.42 12.38
CA SER A 54 -1.93 -6.49 10.93
C SER A 54 -3.19 -6.00 10.25
N GLU A 55 -3.05 -5.04 9.32
CA GLU A 55 -4.16 -4.71 8.43
C GLU A 55 -4.34 -5.82 7.39
N GLU A 56 -5.59 -6.25 7.20
CA GLU A 56 -5.96 -7.23 6.19
C GLU A 56 -7.14 -6.70 5.35
N PRO A 57 -6.94 -6.50 4.04
CA PRO A 57 -8.00 -6.07 3.13
C PRO A 57 -9.17 -7.06 3.16
N GLY A 58 -10.40 -6.54 3.24
CA GLY A 58 -11.62 -7.35 3.15
C GLY A 58 -11.98 -8.16 4.40
N LYS A 59 -11.16 -8.12 5.45
CA LYS A 59 -11.50 -8.74 6.75
C LYS A 59 -11.92 -7.74 7.82
N GLY A 60 -12.16 -6.49 7.43
CA GLY A 60 -12.47 -5.40 8.37
C GLY A 60 -11.31 -5.07 9.32
N MET A 61 -10.10 -5.54 9.04
CA MET A 61 -8.92 -5.22 9.83
C MET A 61 -8.20 -4.05 9.19
N ASP A 62 -8.70 -2.84 9.46
CA ASP A 62 -8.12 -1.60 8.96
C ASP A 62 -7.40 -0.83 10.07
N TYR A 63 -6.92 0.35 9.71
CA TYR A 63 -6.22 1.25 10.63
C TYR A 63 -7.12 1.86 11.71
N GLU A 64 -8.43 1.96 11.49
CA GLU A 64 -9.36 2.47 12.51
C GLU A 64 -9.55 1.42 13.60
N VAL A 65 -9.69 0.15 13.20
CA VAL A 65 -9.72 -0.98 14.14
C VAL A 65 -8.41 -1.13 14.91
N LEU A 66 -7.25 -0.85 14.27
CA LEU A 66 -5.98 -0.75 14.99
C LEU A 66 -6.06 0.28 16.12
N GLN A 67 -6.57 1.49 15.84
CA GLN A 67 -6.64 2.55 16.84
C GLN A 67 -7.51 2.17 18.02
N ILE A 68 -8.67 1.57 17.76
CA ILE A 68 -9.60 1.10 18.80
C ILE A 68 -8.91 0.05 19.68
N ARG A 69 -8.36 -1.01 19.07
CA ARG A 69 -7.70 -2.10 19.81
C ARG A 69 -6.45 -1.62 20.56
N TYR A 70 -5.71 -0.69 19.99
CA TYR A 70 -4.54 -0.12 20.63
C TYR A 70 -4.93 0.79 21.82
N ALA A 71 -6.03 1.54 21.71
CA ALA A 71 -6.57 2.31 22.83
C ALA A 71 -6.98 1.38 23.99
N GLU A 72 -7.71 0.30 23.70
CA GLU A 72 -8.07 -0.73 24.69
C GLU A 72 -6.82 -1.35 25.33
N TYR A 73 -5.81 -1.68 24.52
CA TYR A 73 -4.54 -2.20 25.03
C TYR A 73 -3.83 -1.23 25.97
N ARG A 74 -3.78 0.07 25.65
CA ARG A 74 -3.21 1.09 26.54
C ARG A 74 -4.01 1.24 27.83
N GLU A 75 -5.33 1.22 27.75
CA GLU A 75 -6.20 1.31 28.92
C GLU A 75 -6.01 0.11 29.88
N ALA A 76 -5.80 -1.08 29.33
CA ALA A 76 -5.49 -2.29 30.10
C ALA A 76 -4.07 -2.31 30.67
N ASN A 77 -3.14 -1.53 30.11
CA ASN A 77 -1.71 -1.53 30.47
C ASN A 77 -1.23 -0.16 30.96
N LYS A 78 -2.10 0.60 31.66
CA LYS A 78 -1.77 1.93 32.23
C LYS A 78 -0.60 1.92 33.21
N ASN A 79 -0.22 0.76 33.72
CA ASN A 79 0.95 0.55 34.59
C ASN A 79 2.28 0.49 33.84
N LYS A 80 2.27 0.36 32.50
CA LYS A 80 3.48 0.39 31.67
C LYS A 80 3.89 1.83 31.37
N SER A 81 5.18 2.04 31.10
CA SER A 81 5.66 3.35 30.67
C SER A 81 5.20 3.68 29.24
N ASP A 82 5.11 4.97 28.92
CA ASP A 82 4.76 5.42 27.56
C ASP A 82 5.68 4.82 26.49
N GLN A 83 6.96 4.61 26.82
CA GLN A 83 7.93 4.02 25.91
C GLN A 83 7.65 2.53 25.62
N GLN A 84 7.08 1.81 26.59
CA GLN A 84 6.64 0.42 26.40
C GLN A 84 5.31 0.35 25.64
N LEU A 85 4.44 1.34 25.84
CA LEU A 85 3.17 1.44 25.15
C LEU A 85 3.33 1.97 23.72
N GLN A 86 4.41 2.67 23.38
CA GLN A 86 4.63 3.27 22.07
C GLN A 86 4.40 2.29 20.91
N LEU A 87 3.50 2.67 20.00
CA LEU A 87 3.21 1.92 18.79
C LEU A 87 4.20 2.26 17.68
N TYR A 88 4.71 1.23 17.01
CA TYR A 88 5.61 1.35 15.88
C TYR A 88 5.00 0.69 14.64
N ARG A 89 5.38 1.21 13.47
CA ARG A 89 5.19 0.51 12.20
C ARG A 89 6.39 -0.36 11.88
N THR A 90 6.18 -1.56 11.35
CA THR A 90 7.27 -2.46 10.91
C THR A 90 7.41 -2.53 9.39
N PHE A 91 6.56 -1.82 8.65
CA PHE A 91 6.64 -1.72 7.20
C PHE A 91 7.40 -0.47 6.74
N LYS A 92 8.20 -0.64 5.69
CA LYS A 92 8.92 0.46 5.01
C LYS A 92 8.03 1.11 3.96
N PHE A 93 8.24 2.40 3.76
CA PHE A 93 7.68 3.10 2.60
C PHE A 93 8.32 2.55 1.32
N LYS A 94 7.51 2.32 0.29
CA LYS A 94 7.95 1.82 -1.02
C LYS A 94 7.72 2.89 -2.08
N PRO A 95 8.71 3.77 -2.36
CA PRO A 95 8.55 4.89 -3.28
C PRO A 95 8.09 4.47 -4.68
N TRP A 96 8.48 3.29 -5.15
CA TRP A 96 8.12 2.79 -6.47
C TRP A 96 6.64 2.38 -6.62
N GLN A 97 5.90 2.26 -5.52
CA GLN A 97 4.47 1.94 -5.53
C GLN A 97 3.63 3.22 -5.59
N PHE A 98 3.73 3.96 -6.69
CA PHE A 98 3.09 5.28 -6.85
C PHE A 98 1.56 5.23 -6.71
N TRP A 99 0.93 4.10 -7.00
CA TRP A 99 -0.50 3.88 -6.78
C TRP A 99 -0.92 3.93 -5.30
N GLN A 100 0.01 3.76 -4.35
CA GLN A 100 -0.23 3.90 -2.92
C GLN A 100 0.03 5.32 -2.40
N TRP A 101 0.59 6.21 -3.21
CA TRP A 101 0.91 7.58 -2.76
C TRP A 101 -0.36 8.35 -2.43
N TRP A 102 -1.47 8.08 -3.13
CA TRP A 102 -2.77 8.64 -2.76
C TRP A 102 -3.19 8.22 -1.34
N GLU A 103 -3.00 6.95 -0.99
CA GLU A 103 -3.26 6.47 0.37
C GLU A 103 -2.36 7.15 1.40
N MET A 104 -1.11 7.45 1.07
CA MET A 104 -0.24 8.22 1.96
C MET A 104 -0.72 9.65 2.19
N ILE A 105 -1.15 10.33 1.13
CA ILE A 105 -1.58 11.72 1.21
C ILE A 105 -2.87 11.80 2.04
N VAL A 106 -3.84 10.92 1.76
CA VAL A 106 -5.16 10.94 2.42
C VAL A 106 -5.12 10.27 3.80
N ARG A 107 -4.37 9.17 3.96
CA ARG A 107 -4.28 8.36 5.20
C ARG A 107 -2.90 8.47 5.84
N ASN A 108 -2.37 9.70 5.93
CA ASN A 108 -1.03 10.01 6.45
C ASN A 108 -0.78 9.51 7.89
N GLN A 109 -1.82 9.35 8.70
CA GLN A 109 -1.68 8.98 10.12
C GLN A 109 -0.81 7.72 10.34
N ARG A 110 -0.92 6.72 9.46
CA ARG A 110 -0.17 5.45 9.53
C ARG A 110 1.35 5.66 9.39
N PHE A 111 1.73 6.61 8.54
CA PHE A 111 3.12 6.87 8.18
C PHE A 111 3.82 7.81 9.16
N ARG A 112 3.06 8.46 10.06
CA ARG A 112 3.59 9.27 11.16
C ARG A 112 4.12 8.43 12.31
N LEU A 113 3.75 7.15 12.39
CA LEU A 113 4.27 6.25 13.41
C LEU A 113 5.78 6.02 13.21
N PRO A 114 6.55 5.92 14.33
CA PRO A 114 7.97 5.61 14.25
C PRO A 114 8.18 4.25 13.62
N TYR A 115 9.19 4.16 12.75
CA TYR A 115 9.58 2.90 12.13
C TYR A 115 10.43 2.09 13.11
N LEU A 116 10.07 0.83 13.31
CA LEU A 116 10.90 -0.13 14.04
C LEU A 116 11.66 -0.98 13.03
N GLU A 117 12.96 -0.75 12.95
CA GLU A 117 13.87 -1.55 12.13
C GLU A 117 14.09 -2.91 12.83
N ARG A 118 13.94 -4.00 12.08
CA ARG A 118 14.25 -5.37 12.52
C ARG A 118 15.66 -5.73 12.10
#